data_AF-A0AAE3PNM3-F1
#
_entry.id   AF-A0AAE3PNM3-F1
#
_cell.length_a   1.000
_cell.length_b   1.000
_cell.length_c   1.000
_cell.angle_alpha   90.00
_cell.angle_beta   90.00
_cell.angle_gamma   90.00
#
_symmetry.space_group_name_H-M   'P 1'
#
loop_
_entity.id
_entity.type
_entity.pdbx_description
1 polymer ?
#
loop_
_entity_poly.entity_id
_entity_poly.type
_entity_poly.pdbx_seq_one_letter_code
_entity_poly.pdbx_strand_id
1 'polypeptide(L)'
;MFTERSLSPALDAVREEHAPGALVVDVERDFETLPPEVAEELSLLTDSLDLLTYPSEWVPADAPQPLHRLAGGEFTVGMPGDGGVTWTRQTDPPVVFVKARMEGSPESFVDFLVAEALVQAGLDLPEHFLGFFEDRYPDLAAATGDRLDPAGTYQLAAALYEAYVGLHTRPVFEGWDSTRPALYDAWADAGQRLRPRLADLASEVATGQTDFSAAAELACAAVKHAGDSADAVAIPTPFRALDSPAYLEYGADFAVQWAEKTFEKL
;
A
#
# COMPACT_ATOMS: atom_id res chain seq x y z
N MET A 1 -0.35 -2.31 -23.40
CA MET A 1 0.87 -1.66 -23.92
C MET A 1 1.56 -0.89 -22.80
N PHE A 2 2.80 -1.26 -22.53
CA PHE A 2 3.71 -0.62 -21.59
C PHE A 2 4.77 0.17 -22.35
N THR A 3 5.12 1.35 -21.84
CA THR A 3 6.25 2.13 -22.35
C THR A 3 7.21 2.39 -21.21
N GLU A 4 8.50 2.06 -21.38
CA GLU A 4 9.50 2.35 -20.37
C GLU A 4 9.60 3.86 -20.10
N ARG A 5 9.52 4.22 -18.83
CA ARG A 5 9.51 5.60 -18.36
C ARG A 5 10.94 6.09 -18.15
N SER A 6 11.28 7.21 -18.78
CA SER A 6 12.54 7.91 -18.48
C SER A 6 12.53 8.44 -17.05
N LEU A 7 13.51 8.05 -16.23
CA LEU A 7 13.63 8.48 -14.85
C LEU A 7 14.48 9.75 -14.72
N SER A 8 14.14 10.58 -13.73
CA SER A 8 15.02 11.66 -13.30
C SER A 8 16.25 11.09 -12.57
N PRO A 9 17.38 11.81 -12.48
CA PRO A 9 18.56 11.33 -11.76
C PRO A 9 18.28 10.97 -10.29
N ALA A 10 17.31 11.64 -9.66
CA ALA A 10 16.91 11.33 -8.29
C ALA A 10 16.18 9.99 -8.20
N LEU A 11 15.27 9.70 -9.15
CA LEU A 11 14.57 8.41 -9.22
C LEU A 11 15.48 7.27 -9.63
N ASP A 12 16.39 7.49 -10.59
CA ASP A 12 17.43 6.51 -10.92
C ASP A 12 18.25 6.15 -9.68
N ALA A 13 18.66 7.15 -8.88
CA ALA A 13 19.40 6.89 -7.65
C ALA A 13 18.57 6.16 -6.57
N VAL A 14 17.24 6.33 -6.53
CA VAL A 14 16.35 5.54 -5.65
C VAL A 14 16.24 4.11 -6.17
N ARG A 15 16.08 3.90 -7.49
CA ARG A 15 16.07 2.57 -8.10
C ARG A 15 17.34 1.80 -7.79
N GLU A 16 18.52 2.38 -8.05
CA GLU A 16 19.79 1.70 -7.81
C GLU A 16 20.02 1.34 -6.34
N GLU A 17 19.50 2.14 -5.40
CA GLU A 17 19.64 1.90 -3.97
C GLU A 17 18.68 0.83 -3.45
N HIS A 18 17.41 0.86 -3.89
CA HIS A 18 16.35 0.06 -3.26
C HIS A 18 15.88 -1.11 -4.13
N ALA A 19 15.77 -0.95 -5.44
CA ALA A 19 15.26 -1.96 -6.35
C ALA A 19 16.11 -2.00 -7.63
N PRO A 20 17.39 -2.43 -7.54
CA PRO A 20 18.32 -2.37 -8.66
C PRO A 20 17.80 -3.20 -9.83
N GLY A 21 17.82 -2.61 -11.03
CA GLY A 21 17.30 -3.23 -12.25
C GLY A 21 15.79 -3.16 -12.42
N ALA A 22 15.02 -2.65 -11.45
CA ALA A 22 13.58 -2.53 -11.59
C ALA A 22 13.17 -1.66 -12.78
N LEU A 23 12.18 -2.12 -13.54
CA LEU A 23 11.65 -1.37 -14.68
C LEU A 23 10.53 -0.46 -14.21
N VAL A 24 10.50 0.77 -14.73
CA VAL A 24 9.38 1.69 -14.50
C VAL A 24 8.69 1.90 -15.84
N VAL A 25 7.39 1.63 -15.90
CA VAL A 25 6.62 1.70 -17.13
C VAL A 25 5.37 2.56 -16.97
N ASP A 26 5.08 3.37 -17.99
CA ASP A 26 3.79 4.03 -18.14
C ASP A 26 2.81 3.05 -18.80
N VAL A 27 1.59 2.97 -18.24
CA VAL A 27 0.53 2.10 -18.74
C VAL A 27 -0.47 2.91 -19.56
N GLU A 28 -0.71 2.52 -20.81
CA GLU A 28 -1.59 3.26 -21.73
C GLU A 28 -3.04 3.37 -21.23
N ARG A 29 -3.55 2.33 -20.57
CA ARG A 29 -4.92 2.28 -20.07
C ARG A 29 -4.92 2.08 -18.57
N ASP A 30 -5.81 2.82 -17.92
CA ASP A 30 -6.00 2.70 -16.48
C ASP A 30 -6.57 1.33 -16.11
N PHE A 31 -6.19 0.83 -14.94
CA PHE A 31 -6.65 -0.46 -14.40
C PHE A 31 -6.74 -0.44 -12.88
N GLU A 32 -7.66 -1.23 -12.34
CA GLU A 32 -7.66 -1.59 -10.92
C GLU A 32 -6.74 -2.80 -10.70
N THR A 33 -7.02 -3.90 -11.41
CA THR A 33 -6.18 -5.10 -11.52
C THR A 33 -5.87 -5.37 -12.99
N LEU A 34 -4.61 -5.67 -13.32
CA LEU A 34 -4.21 -6.04 -14.68
C LEU A 34 -4.92 -7.33 -15.11
N PRO A 35 -5.44 -7.40 -16.34
CA PRO A 35 -5.97 -8.65 -16.87
C PRO A 35 -4.81 -9.65 -17.08
N PRO A 36 -5.00 -10.95 -16.79
CA PRO A 36 -3.93 -11.96 -16.90
C PRO A 36 -3.28 -12.05 -18.29
N GLU A 37 -4.04 -11.72 -19.34
CA GLU A 37 -3.59 -11.65 -20.74
C GLU A 37 -2.34 -10.74 -20.93
N VAL A 38 -2.18 -9.76 -20.04
CA VAL A 38 -1.10 -8.77 -20.08
C VAL A 38 0.24 -9.35 -19.60
N ALA A 39 0.23 -10.51 -18.92
CA ALA A 39 1.45 -11.21 -18.53
C ALA A 39 2.34 -11.53 -19.75
N GLU A 40 1.74 -11.87 -20.89
CA GLU A 40 2.49 -12.11 -22.13
C GLU A 40 3.24 -10.85 -22.61
N GLU A 41 2.62 -9.66 -22.51
CA GLU A 41 3.28 -8.40 -22.85
C GLU A 41 4.46 -8.12 -21.91
N LEU A 42 4.31 -8.40 -20.60
CA LEU A 42 5.39 -8.21 -19.62
C LEU A 42 6.54 -9.19 -19.80
N SER A 43 6.27 -10.42 -20.26
CA SER A 43 7.32 -11.40 -20.58
C SER A 43 8.27 -10.95 -21.69
N LEU A 44 7.91 -9.91 -22.45
CA LEU A 44 8.81 -9.29 -23.45
C LEU A 44 9.80 -8.29 -22.83
N LEU A 45 9.51 -7.82 -21.61
CA LEU A 45 10.30 -6.84 -20.88
C LEU A 45 11.07 -7.46 -19.71
N THR A 46 10.68 -8.66 -19.28
CA THR A 46 11.16 -9.31 -18.07
C THR A 46 11.72 -10.69 -18.39
N ASP A 47 12.69 -11.15 -17.60
CA ASP A 47 13.37 -12.43 -17.78
C ASP A 47 12.52 -13.61 -17.29
N SER A 48 11.67 -13.40 -16.29
CA SER A 48 10.80 -14.45 -15.75
C SER A 48 9.52 -13.90 -15.11
N LEU A 49 8.55 -14.81 -14.92
CA LEU A 49 7.31 -14.59 -14.19
C LEU A 49 7.18 -15.65 -13.08
N ASP A 50 7.06 -15.22 -11.82
CA ASP A 50 6.84 -16.07 -10.65
C ASP A 50 5.56 -15.61 -9.92
N LEU A 51 4.46 -16.32 -10.15
CA LEU A 51 3.13 -15.88 -9.72
C LEU A 51 2.94 -16.13 -8.22
N LEU A 52 2.39 -15.13 -7.53
CA LEU A 52 2.01 -15.29 -6.12
C LEU A 52 0.93 -16.35 -5.99
N THR A 53 1.15 -17.32 -5.11
CA THR A 53 0.18 -18.36 -4.79
C THR A 53 0.09 -18.47 -3.28
N TYR A 54 -1.14 -18.50 -2.75
CA TYR A 54 -1.40 -18.58 -1.32
C TYR A 54 -2.31 -19.78 -1.00
N PRO A 55 -2.19 -20.40 0.18
CA PRO A 55 -3.13 -21.42 0.63
C PRO A 55 -4.57 -20.90 0.58
N SER A 56 -5.47 -21.67 -0.04
CA SER A 56 -6.87 -21.25 -0.21
C SER A 56 -7.61 -21.15 1.12
N GLU A 57 -7.19 -21.90 2.15
CA GLU A 57 -7.72 -21.78 3.50
C GLU A 57 -7.48 -20.42 4.16
N TRP A 58 -6.52 -19.63 3.67
CA TRP A 58 -6.31 -18.27 4.19
C TRP A 58 -7.43 -17.33 3.76
N VAL A 59 -8.15 -17.62 2.67
CA VAL A 59 -9.18 -16.75 2.11
C VAL A 59 -10.58 -17.21 2.55
N PRO A 60 -11.32 -16.40 3.34
CA PRO A 60 -12.72 -16.67 3.66
C PRO A 60 -13.57 -16.88 2.40
N ALA A 61 -14.55 -17.79 2.47
CA ALA A 61 -15.36 -18.18 1.31
C ALA A 61 -16.24 -17.05 0.73
N ASP A 62 -16.51 -16.02 1.51
CA ASP A 62 -17.27 -14.83 1.14
C ASP A 62 -16.39 -13.62 0.82
N ALA A 63 -15.06 -13.79 0.79
CA ALA A 63 -14.14 -12.73 0.43
C ALA A 63 -14.34 -12.24 -1.02
N PRO A 64 -13.93 -11.00 -1.33
CA PRO A 64 -14.03 -10.48 -2.69
C PRO A 64 -13.30 -11.36 -3.72
N GLN A 65 -13.91 -11.54 -4.89
CA GLN A 65 -13.36 -12.37 -5.99
C GLN A 65 -11.90 -12.06 -6.36
N PRO A 66 -11.43 -10.78 -6.37
CA PRO A 66 -10.02 -10.50 -6.62
C PRO A 66 -9.06 -11.21 -5.66
N LEU A 67 -9.44 -11.38 -4.39
CA LEU A 67 -8.62 -12.06 -3.40
C LEU A 67 -8.49 -13.56 -3.68
N HIS A 68 -9.57 -14.20 -4.15
CA HIS A 68 -9.54 -15.59 -4.59
C HIS A 68 -8.65 -15.79 -5.83
N ARG A 69 -8.64 -14.84 -6.77
CA ARG A 69 -7.75 -14.91 -7.95
C ARG A 69 -6.28 -14.80 -7.55
N LEU A 70 -5.96 -13.83 -6.69
CA LEU A 70 -4.61 -13.65 -6.15
C LEU A 70 -4.13 -14.92 -5.43
N ALA A 71 -4.95 -15.51 -4.56
CA ALA A 71 -4.60 -16.75 -3.87
C ALA A 71 -4.43 -17.95 -4.83
N GLY A 72 -5.21 -17.97 -5.90
CA GLY A 72 -5.23 -19.06 -6.89
C GLY A 72 -4.04 -19.12 -7.86
N GLY A 73 -3.08 -18.20 -7.77
CA GLY A 73 -1.92 -18.19 -8.67
C GLY A 73 -2.20 -17.56 -10.03
N GLU A 74 -3.26 -16.76 -10.17
CA GLU A 74 -3.45 -15.96 -11.39
C GLU A 74 -2.52 -14.74 -11.34
N PHE A 75 -1.95 -14.35 -12.49
CA PHE A 75 -1.17 -13.11 -12.59
C PHE A 75 -2.05 -11.93 -12.19
N THR A 76 -1.75 -11.38 -11.02
CA THR A 76 -2.59 -10.38 -10.35
C THR A 76 -1.69 -9.25 -9.90
N VAL A 77 -1.76 -8.13 -10.62
CA VAL A 77 -1.01 -6.92 -10.32
C VAL A 77 -1.96 -5.75 -10.28
N GLY A 78 -1.83 -4.93 -9.25
CA GLY A 78 -2.86 -3.99 -8.88
C GLY A 78 -4.05 -4.69 -8.23
N MET A 79 -4.50 -4.12 -7.14
CA MET A 79 -5.65 -4.55 -6.37
C MET A 79 -6.46 -3.32 -5.96
N PRO A 80 -7.75 -3.49 -5.60
CA PRO A 80 -8.52 -2.41 -4.99
C PRO A 80 -7.74 -1.81 -3.81
N GLY A 81 -7.35 -0.54 -3.92
CA GLY A 81 -6.53 0.17 -2.94
C GLY A 81 -5.13 0.60 -3.42
N ASP A 82 -4.55 -0.02 -4.45
CA ASP A 82 -3.14 0.17 -4.86
C ASP A 82 -2.84 1.50 -5.58
N GLY A 83 -3.77 2.46 -5.53
CA GLY A 83 -3.54 3.82 -6.04
C GLY A 83 -3.19 3.90 -7.54
N GLY A 84 -2.47 4.97 -7.89
CA GLY A 84 -2.08 5.32 -9.26
C GLY A 84 -0.67 4.88 -9.68
N VAL A 85 0.16 4.43 -8.73
CA VAL A 85 1.44 3.78 -8.99
C VAL A 85 1.46 2.50 -8.16
N THR A 86 1.70 1.37 -8.81
CA THR A 86 1.76 0.04 -8.18
C THR A 86 3.00 -0.69 -8.67
N TRP A 87 3.38 -1.79 -8.03
CA TRP A 87 4.58 -2.54 -8.37
C TRP A 87 4.36 -4.04 -8.19
N THR A 88 5.24 -4.86 -8.75
CA THR A 88 5.27 -6.31 -8.51
C THR A 88 6.69 -6.85 -8.59
N ARG A 89 6.96 -7.90 -7.81
CA ARG A 89 8.12 -8.81 -7.92
C ARG A 89 7.70 -10.18 -8.46
N GLN A 90 6.46 -10.33 -8.96
CA GLN A 90 6.06 -11.48 -9.77
C GLN A 90 6.82 -11.54 -11.12
N THR A 91 7.66 -10.54 -11.40
CA THR A 91 8.57 -10.49 -12.53
C THR A 91 10.02 -10.34 -12.05
N ASP A 92 10.97 -10.82 -12.85
CA ASP A 92 12.39 -10.50 -12.70
C ASP A 92 12.89 -9.74 -13.94
N PRO A 93 13.39 -8.49 -13.81
CA PRO A 93 13.40 -7.67 -12.60
C PRO A 93 11.98 -7.23 -12.17
N PRO A 94 11.82 -6.66 -10.95
CA PRO A 94 10.55 -6.08 -10.52
C PRO A 94 10.08 -4.96 -11.46
N VAL A 95 8.76 -4.80 -11.59
CA VAL A 95 8.17 -3.76 -12.45
C VAL A 95 7.31 -2.81 -11.63
N VAL A 96 7.52 -1.50 -11.81
CA VAL A 96 6.70 -0.40 -11.29
C VAL A 96 5.84 0.16 -12.42
N PHE A 97 4.54 0.26 -12.18
CA PHE A 97 3.53 0.70 -13.14
C PHE A 97 3.00 2.07 -12.76
N VAL A 98 3.15 3.04 -13.66
CA VAL A 98 2.49 4.35 -13.57
C VAL A 98 1.19 4.29 -14.38
N LYS A 99 0.05 4.31 -13.68
CA LYS A 99 -1.27 4.14 -14.31
C LYS A 99 -1.69 5.40 -15.05
N ALA A 100 -2.45 5.24 -16.14
CA ALA A 100 -2.94 6.34 -16.97
C ALA A 100 -3.70 7.43 -16.17
N ARG A 101 -4.36 7.09 -15.06
CA ARG A 101 -5.03 8.07 -14.18
C ARG A 101 -4.08 9.10 -13.55
N MET A 102 -2.77 8.89 -13.60
CA MET A 102 -1.78 9.85 -13.13
C MET A 102 -1.53 11.00 -14.12
N GLU A 103 -2.02 10.90 -15.36
CA GLU A 103 -1.89 11.96 -16.36
C GLU A 103 -2.51 13.28 -15.84
N GLY A 104 -1.72 14.36 -15.91
CA GLY A 104 -2.13 15.69 -15.41
C GLY A 104 -1.87 15.92 -13.92
N SER A 105 -1.38 14.91 -13.18
CA SER A 105 -0.90 15.12 -11.80
C SER A 105 0.41 15.92 -11.78
N PRO A 106 0.72 16.66 -10.70
CA PRO A 106 2.00 17.33 -10.55
C PRO A 106 3.16 16.35 -10.68
N GLU A 107 4.17 16.69 -11.49
CA GLU A 107 5.34 15.81 -11.74
C GLU A 107 6.03 15.41 -10.44
N SER A 108 6.23 16.35 -9.51
CA SER A 108 6.83 16.06 -8.20
C SER A 108 6.04 15.04 -7.37
N PHE A 109 4.71 15.02 -7.51
CA PHE A 109 3.87 14.04 -6.82
C PHE A 109 3.98 12.66 -7.47
N VAL A 110 3.98 12.60 -8.82
CA VAL A 110 4.19 11.34 -9.55
C VAL A 110 5.58 10.78 -9.23
N ASP A 111 6.61 11.61 -9.23
CA ASP A 111 7.97 11.23 -8.88
C ASP A 111 8.04 10.65 -7.46
N PHE A 112 7.38 11.28 -6.47
CA PHE A 112 7.31 10.73 -5.13
C PHE A 112 6.64 9.34 -5.10
N LEU A 113 5.52 9.14 -5.80
CA LEU A 113 4.85 7.84 -5.85
C LEU A 113 5.69 6.76 -6.54
N VAL A 114 6.45 7.11 -7.58
CA VAL A 114 7.42 6.20 -8.23
C VAL A 114 8.55 5.86 -7.27
N ALA A 115 9.10 6.85 -6.56
CA ALA A 115 10.14 6.63 -5.56
C ALA A 115 9.64 5.73 -4.42
N GLU A 116 8.42 5.95 -3.95
CA GLU A 116 7.76 5.11 -2.95
C GLU A 116 7.63 3.67 -3.43
N ALA A 117 7.12 3.44 -4.64
CA ALA A 117 6.97 2.10 -5.21
C ALA A 117 8.33 1.39 -5.37
N LEU A 118 9.39 2.11 -5.76
CA LEU A 118 10.76 1.56 -5.83
C LEU A 118 11.29 1.17 -4.45
N VAL A 119 11.08 2.00 -3.43
CA VAL A 119 11.45 1.67 -2.05
C VAL A 119 10.70 0.43 -1.58
N GLN A 120 9.37 0.40 -1.76
CA GLN A 120 8.54 -0.72 -1.36
C GLN A 120 8.90 -2.02 -2.08
N ALA A 121 9.14 -1.99 -3.39
CA ALA A 121 9.58 -3.15 -4.16
C ALA A 121 10.94 -3.70 -3.69
N GLY A 122 11.78 -2.83 -3.10
CA GLY A 122 13.04 -3.19 -2.47
C GLY A 122 12.91 -3.72 -1.04
N LEU A 123 11.75 -3.56 -0.40
CA LEU A 123 11.49 -4.14 0.91
C LEU A 123 11.25 -5.64 0.75
N ASP A 124 11.84 -6.45 1.62
CA ASP A 124 11.54 -7.88 1.72
C ASP A 124 10.22 -8.12 2.48
N LEU A 125 9.21 -7.31 2.18
CA LEU A 125 7.84 -7.45 2.68
C LEU A 125 6.98 -8.14 1.62
N PRO A 126 5.85 -8.77 1.98
CA PRO A 126 4.90 -9.31 1.01
C PRO A 126 4.44 -8.27 -0.03
N GLU A 127 3.97 -8.65 -1.22
CA GLU A 127 3.42 -7.66 -2.16
C GLU A 127 2.00 -7.20 -1.76
N HIS A 128 1.30 -8.02 -1.00
CA HIS A 128 -0.11 -7.82 -0.69
C HIS A 128 -0.39 -8.23 0.75
N PHE A 129 -1.44 -7.65 1.36
CA PHE A 129 -1.79 -7.91 2.75
C PHE A 129 -2.01 -9.40 3.04
N LEU A 130 -2.43 -10.19 2.04
CA LEU A 130 -2.67 -11.62 2.22
C LEU A 130 -1.39 -12.38 2.60
N GLY A 131 -0.25 -12.02 2.01
CA GLY A 131 1.04 -12.57 2.40
C GLY A 131 1.58 -11.99 3.71
N PHE A 132 1.03 -10.87 4.19
CA PHE A 132 1.35 -10.30 5.51
C PHE A 132 0.55 -10.97 6.63
N PHE A 133 -0.74 -11.18 6.42
CA PHE A 133 -1.60 -11.83 7.40
C PHE A 133 -1.46 -13.35 7.40
N GLU A 134 -1.16 -13.97 6.25
CA GLU A 134 -1.07 -15.41 6.12
C GLU A 134 -2.30 -16.14 6.70
N ASP A 135 -2.09 -17.12 7.59
CA ASP A 135 -3.12 -17.87 8.30
C ASP A 135 -3.87 -17.04 9.36
N ARG A 136 -3.45 -15.80 9.63
CA ARG A 136 -4.14 -14.84 10.52
C ARG A 136 -5.23 -14.04 9.82
N TYR A 137 -5.32 -14.05 8.48
CA TYR A 137 -6.38 -13.31 7.78
C TYR A 137 -7.80 -13.78 8.15
N PRO A 138 -8.07 -15.09 8.32
CA PRO A 138 -9.34 -15.56 8.88
C PRO A 138 -9.65 -15.04 10.28
N ASP A 139 -8.64 -14.86 11.15
CA ASP A 139 -8.84 -14.29 12.49
C ASP A 139 -9.24 -12.82 12.40
N LEU A 140 -8.61 -12.05 11.49
CA LEU A 140 -9.02 -10.67 11.21
C LEU A 140 -10.48 -10.62 10.75
N ALA A 141 -10.85 -11.48 9.81
CA ALA A 141 -12.22 -11.55 9.30
C ALA A 141 -13.24 -11.94 10.38
N ALA A 142 -12.87 -12.84 11.29
CA ALA A 142 -13.70 -13.19 12.44
C ALA A 142 -13.86 -12.00 13.42
N ALA A 143 -12.78 -11.25 13.66
CA ALA A 143 -12.80 -10.09 14.56
C ALA A 143 -13.67 -8.93 14.04
N THR A 144 -13.84 -8.81 12.72
CA THR A 144 -14.57 -7.69 12.08
C THR A 144 -15.96 -8.08 11.57
N GLY A 145 -16.23 -9.37 11.35
CA GLY A 145 -17.40 -9.86 10.60
C GLY A 145 -18.77 -9.50 11.17
N ASP A 146 -18.87 -9.16 12.46
CA ASP A 146 -20.11 -8.68 13.07
C ASP A 146 -20.43 -7.20 12.72
N ARG A 147 -19.45 -6.46 12.21
CA ARG A 147 -19.53 -5.01 11.98
C ARG A 147 -19.20 -4.59 10.54
N LEU A 148 -18.33 -5.32 9.87
CA LEU A 148 -17.94 -5.09 8.48
C LEU A 148 -18.43 -6.23 7.61
N ASP A 149 -18.83 -5.90 6.38
CA ASP A 149 -19.00 -6.90 5.35
C ASP A 149 -17.63 -7.38 4.82
N PRO A 150 -17.59 -8.39 3.94
CA PRO A 150 -16.32 -8.90 3.41
C PRO A 150 -15.49 -7.85 2.64
N ALA A 151 -16.14 -6.87 2.00
CA ALA A 151 -15.45 -5.79 1.30
C ALA A 151 -14.81 -4.80 2.28
N GLY A 152 -15.51 -4.43 3.35
CA GLY A 152 -14.98 -3.60 4.43
C GLY A 152 -13.83 -4.28 5.17
N THR A 153 -13.92 -5.59 5.38
CA THR A 153 -12.83 -6.40 5.97
C THR A 153 -11.60 -6.42 5.07
N TYR A 154 -11.79 -6.61 3.76
CA TYR A 154 -10.71 -6.49 2.77
C TYR A 154 -10.05 -5.10 2.83
N GLN A 155 -10.86 -4.03 2.81
CA GLN A 155 -10.35 -2.66 2.82
C GLN A 155 -9.60 -2.35 4.12
N LEU A 156 -10.08 -2.84 5.26
CA LEU A 156 -9.37 -2.71 6.54
C LEU A 156 -8.03 -3.46 6.49
N ALA A 157 -7.99 -4.69 5.97
CA ALA A 157 -6.75 -5.46 5.87
C ALA A 157 -5.70 -4.76 4.99
N ALA A 158 -6.13 -4.22 3.83
CA ALA A 158 -5.28 -3.41 2.97
C ALA A 158 -4.76 -2.16 3.70
N ALA A 159 -5.63 -1.44 4.43
CA ALA A 159 -5.23 -0.28 5.21
C ALA A 159 -4.21 -0.63 6.31
N LEU A 160 -4.47 -1.68 7.09
CA LEU A 160 -3.56 -2.15 8.13
C LEU A 160 -2.18 -2.49 7.55
N TYR A 161 -2.16 -3.13 6.39
CA TYR A 161 -0.92 -3.45 5.72
C TYR A 161 -0.20 -2.20 5.18
N GLU A 162 -0.92 -1.23 4.61
CA GLU A 162 -0.36 0.07 4.20
C GLU A 162 0.28 0.81 5.39
N ALA A 163 -0.35 0.80 6.57
CA ALA A 163 0.26 1.36 7.78
C ALA A 163 1.58 0.64 8.13
N TYR A 164 1.59 -0.70 8.06
CA TYR A 164 2.78 -1.50 8.36
C TYR A 164 3.92 -1.18 7.39
N VAL A 165 3.65 -1.18 6.07
CA VAL A 165 4.63 -0.76 5.04
C VAL A 165 5.09 0.67 5.29
N GLY A 166 4.17 1.57 5.66
CA GLY A 166 4.49 2.96 5.99
C GLY A 166 5.49 3.13 7.14
N LEU A 167 5.49 2.22 8.13
CA LEU A 167 6.49 2.22 9.20
C LEU A 167 7.88 1.83 8.70
N HIS A 168 7.97 0.96 7.69
CA HIS A 168 9.23 0.52 7.09
C HIS A 168 9.79 1.53 6.09
N THR A 169 8.93 2.24 5.36
CA THR A 169 9.35 3.23 4.36
C THR A 169 9.67 4.60 4.96
N ARG A 170 8.98 5.00 6.03
CA ARG A 170 9.16 6.33 6.67
C ARG A 170 10.62 6.67 6.99
N PRO A 171 11.43 5.81 7.64
CA PRO A 171 12.83 6.14 7.93
C PRO A 171 13.68 6.40 6.67
N VAL A 172 13.34 5.75 5.55
CA VAL A 172 14.00 5.99 4.25
C VAL A 172 13.67 7.39 3.76
N PHE A 173 12.38 7.76 3.79
CA PHE A 173 11.90 9.06 3.33
C PHE A 173 12.42 10.21 4.22
N GLU A 174 12.46 10.03 5.54
CA GLU A 174 13.05 10.99 6.47
C GLU A 174 14.55 11.23 6.19
N GLY A 175 15.26 10.21 5.71
CA GLY A 175 16.67 10.32 5.31
C GLY A 175 16.92 11.14 4.04
N TRP A 176 15.87 11.54 3.31
CA TRP A 176 16.00 12.24 2.03
C TRP A 176 16.19 13.76 2.15
N ASP A 177 15.94 14.38 3.30
CA ASP A 177 16.01 15.84 3.50
C ASP A 177 17.28 16.48 2.91
N SER A 178 18.44 15.85 3.16
CA SER A 178 19.74 16.35 2.66
C SER A 178 20.23 15.69 1.37
N THR A 179 19.72 14.51 1.03
CA THR A 179 20.24 13.68 -0.08
C THR A 179 19.41 13.81 -1.35
N ARG A 180 18.09 13.99 -1.20
CA ARG A 180 17.10 14.04 -2.27
C ARG A 180 15.99 15.05 -1.91
N PRO A 181 16.33 16.35 -1.72
CA PRO A 181 15.42 17.34 -1.14
C PRO A 181 14.09 17.49 -1.92
N ALA A 182 14.10 17.37 -3.25
CA ALA A 182 12.87 17.47 -4.04
C ALA A 182 11.89 16.31 -3.78
N LEU A 183 12.39 15.09 -3.54
CA LEU A 183 11.55 13.94 -3.18
C LEU A 183 11.08 14.04 -1.73
N TYR A 184 11.94 14.53 -0.83
CA TYR A 184 11.58 14.82 0.55
C TYR A 184 10.46 15.87 0.64
N ASP A 185 10.58 16.97 -0.10
CA ASP A 185 9.57 18.03 -0.15
C ASP A 185 8.22 17.50 -0.68
N ALA A 186 8.25 16.61 -1.68
CA ALA A 186 7.04 15.97 -2.21
C ALA A 186 6.39 15.00 -1.20
N TRP A 187 7.18 14.20 -0.49
CA TRP A 187 6.71 13.35 0.62
C TRP A 187 6.09 14.20 1.74
N ALA A 188 6.75 15.28 2.13
CA ALA A 188 6.26 16.19 3.17
C ALA A 188 4.97 16.91 2.75
N ASP A 189 4.87 17.40 1.50
CA ASP A 189 3.65 18.02 0.95
C ASP A 189 2.48 17.02 0.93
N ALA A 190 2.72 15.77 0.52
CA ALA A 190 1.71 14.72 0.55
C ALA A 190 1.15 14.52 1.98
N GLY A 191 2.03 14.46 2.99
CA GLY A 191 1.63 14.40 4.39
C GLY A 191 0.83 15.63 4.85
N GLN A 192 1.28 16.84 4.49
CA GLN A 192 0.58 18.08 4.85
C GLN A 192 -0.86 18.13 4.32
N ARG A 193 -1.09 17.63 3.10
CA ARG A 193 -2.42 17.55 2.49
C ARG A 193 -3.38 16.60 3.21
N LEU A 194 -2.87 15.62 3.96
CA LEU A 194 -3.70 14.70 4.74
C LEU A 194 -4.20 15.32 6.05
N ARG A 195 -3.46 16.28 6.64
CA ARG A 195 -3.76 16.84 7.98
C ARG A 195 -5.21 17.35 8.12
N PRO A 196 -5.76 18.14 7.18
CA PRO A 196 -7.15 18.61 7.30
C PRO A 196 -8.17 17.48 7.28
N ARG A 197 -7.91 16.42 6.49
CA ARG A 197 -8.81 15.27 6.36
C ARG A 197 -8.78 14.36 7.60
N LEU A 198 -7.63 14.28 8.29
CA LEU A 198 -7.47 13.49 9.51
C LEU A 198 -8.04 14.18 10.75
N ALA A 199 -8.06 15.51 10.77
CA ALA A 199 -8.48 16.30 11.93
C ALA A 199 -9.93 16.01 12.36
N ASP A 200 -10.84 15.87 11.40
CA ASP A 200 -12.27 15.65 11.66
C ASP A 200 -12.67 14.15 11.63
N LEU A 201 -11.75 13.27 11.20
CA LEU A 201 -12.04 11.87 10.88
C LEU A 201 -12.68 11.09 12.03
N ALA A 202 -12.20 11.28 13.26
CA ALA A 202 -12.78 10.60 14.43
C ALA A 202 -14.24 10.99 14.68
N SER A 203 -14.59 12.26 14.43
CA SER A 203 -15.97 12.75 14.53
C SER A 203 -16.83 12.24 13.38
N GLU A 204 -16.28 12.20 12.16
CA GLU A 204 -16.98 11.67 10.99
C GLU A 204 -17.35 10.19 11.17
N VAL A 205 -16.43 9.37 11.69
CA VAL A 205 -16.70 7.96 12.03
C VAL A 205 -17.78 7.86 13.11
N ALA A 206 -17.64 8.61 14.20
CA ALA A 206 -18.60 8.57 15.31
C ALA A 206 -20.01 9.01 14.91
N THR A 207 -20.14 9.85 13.88
CA THR A 207 -21.42 10.33 13.35
C THR A 207 -21.92 9.54 12.14
N GLY A 208 -21.19 8.52 11.71
CA GLY A 208 -21.53 7.69 10.55
C GLY A 208 -21.44 8.42 9.21
N GLN A 209 -20.69 9.53 9.15
CA GLN A 209 -20.41 10.25 7.89
C GLN A 209 -19.35 9.54 7.05
N THR A 210 -18.44 8.83 7.70
CA THR A 210 -17.38 8.05 7.08
C THR A 210 -17.37 6.65 7.69
N ASP A 211 -17.43 5.62 6.84
CA ASP A 211 -17.37 4.22 7.28
C ASP A 211 -16.00 3.90 7.90
N PHE A 212 -15.97 2.95 8.84
CA PHE A 212 -14.74 2.64 9.58
C PHE A 212 -13.59 2.18 8.67
N SER A 213 -13.87 1.39 7.64
CA SER A 213 -12.85 0.92 6.68
C SER A 213 -12.29 2.06 5.83
N ALA A 214 -13.13 3.02 5.42
CA ALA A 214 -12.69 4.22 4.70
C ALA A 214 -11.86 5.15 5.59
N ALA A 215 -12.22 5.27 6.88
CA ALA A 215 -11.40 5.99 7.84
C ALA A 215 -10.06 5.30 8.10
N ALA A 216 -10.05 3.96 8.17
CA ALA A 216 -8.83 3.18 8.31
C ALA A 216 -7.89 3.41 7.12
N GLU A 217 -8.39 3.36 5.89
CA GLU A 217 -7.61 3.63 4.67
C GLU A 217 -6.90 4.99 4.75
N LEU A 218 -7.64 6.05 5.08
CA LEU A 218 -7.07 7.39 5.20
C LEU A 218 -6.06 7.51 6.34
N ALA A 219 -6.38 6.99 7.53
CA ALA A 219 -5.52 7.09 8.70
C ALA A 219 -4.24 6.24 8.58
N CYS A 220 -4.33 5.07 7.95
CA CYS A 220 -3.19 4.17 7.77
C CYS A 220 -2.24 4.66 6.68
N ALA A 221 -2.75 5.19 5.56
CA ALA A 221 -1.93 5.83 4.53
C ALA A 221 -1.12 7.03 5.06
N ALA A 222 -1.58 7.64 6.15
CA ALA A 222 -0.89 8.75 6.80
C ALA A 222 0.29 8.32 7.70
N VAL A 223 0.40 7.04 8.08
CA VAL A 223 1.43 6.55 9.02
C VAL A 223 2.84 6.83 8.51
N LYS A 224 3.07 6.70 7.20
CA LYS A 224 4.37 7.02 6.57
C LYS A 224 4.78 8.50 6.65
N HIS A 225 3.85 9.38 7.01
CA HIS A 225 4.08 10.82 7.18
C HIS A 225 3.99 11.26 8.66
N ALA A 226 3.72 10.33 9.58
CA ALA A 226 3.60 10.63 10.99
C ALA A 226 4.97 10.88 11.62
N GLY A 227 5.03 11.70 12.66
CA GLY A 227 6.25 12.05 13.38
C GLY A 227 5.98 12.94 14.59
N ASP A 228 7.05 13.37 15.25
CA ASP A 228 6.97 14.08 16.54
C ASP A 228 7.08 15.61 16.43
N SER A 229 7.27 16.15 15.22
CA SER A 229 7.38 17.59 15.02
C SER A 229 6.00 18.28 15.13
N ALA A 230 5.99 19.58 15.44
CA ALA A 230 4.73 20.35 15.49
C ALA A 230 3.97 20.35 14.15
N ASP A 231 4.70 20.15 13.05
CA ASP A 231 4.16 20.09 11.69
C ASP A 231 3.90 18.66 11.19
N ALA A 232 4.16 17.65 12.01
CA ALA A 232 3.96 16.26 11.66
C ALA A 232 2.47 15.87 11.54
N VAL A 233 2.21 14.84 10.77
CA VAL A 233 0.87 14.28 10.62
C VAL A 233 0.50 13.52 11.90
N ALA A 234 -0.60 13.94 12.54
CA ALA A 234 -1.10 13.27 13.74
C ALA A 234 -2.12 12.19 13.33
N ILE A 235 -1.85 10.94 13.73
CA ILE A 235 -2.76 9.83 13.48
C ILE A 235 -3.88 9.82 14.54
N PRO A 236 -5.17 9.86 14.14
CA PRO A 236 -6.28 9.88 15.09
C PRO A 236 -6.48 8.52 15.80
N THR A 237 -7.08 8.55 16.98
CA THR A 237 -7.61 7.34 17.64
C THR A 237 -8.75 6.74 16.80
N PRO A 238 -8.87 5.41 16.66
CA PRO A 238 -8.05 4.36 17.28
C PRO A 238 -6.76 3.99 16.52
N PHE A 239 -6.55 4.54 15.33
CA PHE A 239 -5.46 4.18 14.41
C PHE A 239 -4.08 4.56 14.93
N ARG A 240 -3.97 5.51 15.87
CA ARG A 240 -2.69 5.88 16.52
C ARG A 240 -1.90 4.68 17.06
N ALA A 241 -2.57 3.62 17.51
CA ALA A 241 -1.88 2.42 18.00
C ALA A 241 -1.05 1.70 16.92
N LEU A 242 -1.39 1.90 15.64
CA LEU A 242 -0.69 1.35 14.48
C LEU A 242 0.59 2.14 14.16
N ASP A 243 0.72 3.39 14.61
CA ASP A 243 2.00 4.11 14.56
C ASP A 243 2.83 3.79 15.81
N SER A 244 3.32 2.55 15.91
CA SER A 244 4.08 2.10 17.09
C SER A 244 5.18 1.08 16.78
N PRO A 245 6.26 1.04 17.58
CA PRO A 245 7.28 -0.01 17.49
C PRO A 245 6.71 -1.43 17.70
N ALA A 246 5.64 -1.56 18.49
CA ALA A 246 4.98 -2.85 18.70
C ALA A 246 4.34 -3.37 17.40
N TYR A 247 3.80 -2.48 16.55
CA TYR A 247 3.26 -2.93 15.27
C TYR A 247 4.36 -3.38 14.30
N LEU A 248 5.52 -2.69 14.29
CA LEU A 248 6.72 -3.13 13.57
C LEU A 248 7.22 -4.51 14.02
N GLU A 249 7.22 -4.77 15.34
CA GLU A 249 7.74 -6.01 15.92
C GLU A 249 6.81 -7.21 15.69
N TYR A 250 5.49 -7.00 15.87
CA TYR A 250 4.52 -8.10 15.91
C TYR A 250 3.65 -8.22 14.66
N GLY A 251 3.68 -7.24 13.75
CA GLY A 251 3.02 -7.31 12.44
C GLY A 251 1.55 -7.75 12.51
N ALA A 252 1.19 -8.78 11.75
CA ALA A 252 -0.17 -9.29 11.63
C ALA A 252 -0.82 -9.67 12.97
N ASP A 253 -0.05 -10.23 13.91
CA ASP A 253 -0.56 -10.60 15.24
C ASP A 253 -1.07 -9.37 16.00
N PHE A 254 -0.34 -8.26 15.90
CA PHE A 254 -0.75 -6.99 16.50
C PHE A 254 -1.95 -6.39 15.77
N ALA A 255 -1.98 -6.44 14.43
CA ALA A 255 -3.12 -5.96 13.64
C ALA A 255 -4.43 -6.68 14.02
N VAL A 256 -4.40 -8.02 14.13
CA VAL A 256 -5.56 -8.81 14.56
C VAL A 256 -5.97 -8.43 15.99
N GLN A 257 -5.02 -8.39 16.93
CA GLN A 257 -5.33 -8.03 18.31
C GLN A 257 -5.88 -6.59 18.45
N TRP A 258 -5.36 -5.67 17.64
CA TRP A 258 -5.87 -4.31 17.57
C TRP A 258 -7.30 -4.29 17.03
N ALA A 259 -7.60 -5.08 15.99
CA ALA A 259 -8.95 -5.18 15.43
C ALA A 259 -9.94 -5.74 16.46
N GLU A 260 -9.62 -6.87 17.09
CA GLU A 260 -10.44 -7.47 18.17
C GLU A 260 -10.82 -6.42 19.23
N LYS A 261 -9.82 -5.75 19.80
CA LYS A 261 -10.04 -4.75 20.87
C LYS A 261 -10.77 -3.50 20.41
N THR A 262 -10.62 -3.14 19.14
CA THR A 262 -11.25 -1.93 18.57
C THR A 262 -12.71 -2.19 18.30
N PHE A 263 -13.03 -3.31 17.64
CA PHE A 263 -14.39 -3.68 17.27
C PHE A 263 -15.23 -4.13 18.48
N GLU A 264 -14.62 -4.66 19.54
CA GLU A 264 -15.30 -4.88 20.83
C GLU A 264 -15.83 -3.57 21.47
N LYS A 265 -15.25 -2.41 21.12
CA LYS A 265 -15.57 -1.11 21.72
C LYS A 265 -16.45 -0.23 20.84
N LEU A 266 -16.74 -0.65 19.59
CA LEU A 266 -17.61 0.03 18.63
C LEU A 266 -19.04 -0.52 18.70
#